data_AF-A0AAW7AG87-F1
#
_entry.id   AF-A0AAW7AG87-F1
#
_cell.length_a   1.000
_cell.length_b   1.000
_cell.length_c   1.000
_cell.angle_alpha   90.00
_cell.angle_beta   90.00
_cell.angle_gamma   90.00
#
_symmetry.space_group_name_H-M   'P 1'
#
loop_
_entity.id
_entity.type
_entity.pdbx_description
1 polymer ?
#
loop_
_entity_poly.entity_id
_entity_poly.type
_entity_poly.pdbx_seq_one_letter_code
_entity_poly.pdbx_strand_id
1 'polypeptide(L)'
;MKKRLGTMFAISAIIIVAAAYEGLDNQDMTEPTNHFWSLDPMKYNTYTKGQCTHYVFEKVREDGMKIGENWNDAKYWASFAQKSDYKVNQSPKVGSILQTTEGEYGHVAYIEQRNDNGSLEVSEMNYNKPFEISNRIITKDEVKDYKYIYPKKNASV
;
A
#
# COMPACT_ATOMS: atom_id res chain seq x y z
N MET A 1 -68.74 10.12 2.47
CA MET A 1 -67.79 11.13 1.94
C MET A 1 -66.67 11.33 2.94
N LYS A 2 -65.41 11.23 2.47
CA LYS A 2 -64.15 11.66 3.12
C LYS A 2 -63.67 10.80 4.31
N LYS A 3 -62.40 10.43 4.47
CA LYS A 3 -61.21 10.19 3.63
C LYS A 3 -60.15 9.67 4.63
N ARG A 4 -59.29 8.77 4.17
CA ARG A 4 -58.18 8.14 4.91
C ARG A 4 -57.23 9.18 5.54
N LEU A 5 -56.75 8.96 6.77
CA LEU A 5 -55.48 9.54 7.23
C LEU A 5 -54.94 8.82 8.49
N GLY A 6 -53.70 8.31 8.43
CA GLY A 6 -52.94 8.04 9.65
C GLY A 6 -51.98 6.85 9.69
N THR A 7 -51.75 6.12 8.59
CA THR A 7 -50.60 5.18 8.50
C THR A 7 -49.33 5.96 8.19
N MET A 8 -48.87 6.83 9.11
CA MET A 8 -47.67 7.66 8.92
C MET A 8 -46.99 8.02 10.25
N PHE A 9 -46.79 7.05 11.17
CA PHE A 9 -45.95 7.28 12.35
C PHE A 9 -44.91 6.19 12.64
N ALA A 10 -44.91 5.06 11.92
CA ALA A 10 -43.95 3.98 12.14
C ALA A 10 -42.66 4.06 11.29
N ILE A 11 -42.65 4.84 10.19
CA ILE A 11 -41.48 4.94 9.30
C ILE A 11 -40.47 5.99 9.80
N SER A 12 -40.91 6.95 10.63
CA SER A 12 -40.02 8.02 11.13
C SER A 12 -39.07 7.58 12.25
N ALA A 13 -39.35 6.48 12.95
CA ALA A 13 -38.49 6.00 14.03
C ALA A 13 -37.28 5.17 13.53
N ILE A 14 -37.41 4.50 12.38
CA ILE A 14 -36.35 3.66 11.81
C ILE A 14 -35.24 4.53 11.17
N ILE A 15 -35.61 5.66 10.57
CA ILE A 15 -34.64 6.58 9.95
C ILE A 15 -33.71 7.20 11.00
N ILE A 16 -34.21 7.45 12.22
CA ILE A 16 -33.41 8.07 13.30
C ILE A 16 -32.36 7.08 13.83
N VAL A 17 -32.65 5.79 13.87
CA VAL A 17 -31.70 4.77 14.32
C VAL A 17 -30.63 4.48 13.25
N ALA A 18 -30.99 4.48 11.96
CA ALA A 18 -30.02 4.34 10.88
C ALA A 18 -29.05 5.53 10.81
N ALA A 19 -29.56 6.76 10.94
CA ALA A 19 -28.72 7.96 10.98
C ALA A 19 -27.83 8.02 12.24
N ALA A 20 -28.27 7.46 13.37
CA ALA A 20 -27.44 7.35 14.58
C ALA A 20 -26.35 6.27 14.45
N TYR A 21 -26.57 5.23 13.65
CA TYR A 21 -25.56 4.19 13.38
C TYR A 21 -24.52 4.65 12.34
N GLU A 22 -24.93 5.43 11.33
CA GLU A 22 -24.02 6.07 10.36
C GLU A 22 -23.28 7.28 10.95
N GLY A 23 -23.77 7.85 12.06
CA GLY A 23 -23.15 8.96 12.77
C GLY A 23 -22.00 8.57 13.72
N LEU A 24 -21.81 7.28 14.02
CA LEU A 24 -20.76 6.80 14.93
C LEU A 24 -19.48 6.33 14.22
N ASP A 25 -19.50 6.14 12.90
CA ASP A 25 -18.29 5.82 12.11
C ASP A 25 -17.65 7.07 11.48
N ASN A 26 -18.32 8.23 11.56
CA ASN A 26 -17.81 9.51 11.07
C ASN A 26 -17.16 10.35 12.18
N GLN A 27 -16.35 9.72 13.02
CA GLN A 27 -15.40 10.42 13.91
C GLN A 27 -14.05 10.67 13.22
N ASP A 28 -14.07 11.17 11.99
CA ASP A 28 -12.85 11.65 11.33
C ASP A 28 -13.11 12.91 10.48
N MET A 29 -13.61 13.97 11.12
CA MET A 29 -13.65 15.32 10.51
C MET A 29 -13.31 16.44 11.53
N THR A 30 -12.52 16.13 12.57
CA THR A 30 -12.09 17.15 13.55
C THR A 30 -10.65 17.61 13.39
N GLU A 31 -9.90 17.13 12.40
CA GLU A 31 -8.55 17.64 12.15
C GLU A 31 -8.57 18.70 11.03
N PRO A 32 -8.27 19.98 11.32
CA PRO A 32 -8.01 20.95 10.28
C PRO A 32 -6.73 20.51 9.55
N THR A 33 -6.88 19.95 8.36
CA THR A 33 -5.74 19.64 7.50
C THR A 33 -5.10 20.95 7.05
N ASN A 34 -4.13 21.41 7.84
CA ASN A 34 -3.33 22.59 7.53
C ASN A 34 -2.50 22.30 6.26
N HIS A 35 -3.10 22.53 5.09
CA HIS A 35 -2.55 22.31 3.75
C HIS A 35 -1.55 23.42 3.36
N PHE A 36 -0.75 23.90 4.31
CA PHE A 36 0.29 24.91 4.10
C PHE A 36 1.71 24.32 4.21
N TRP A 37 1.86 23.12 4.80
CA TRP A 37 3.16 22.44 4.97
C TRP A 37 3.14 20.92 4.70
N SER A 38 2.10 20.36 4.06
CA SER A 38 2.09 18.93 3.72
C SER A 38 3.07 18.65 2.58
N LEU A 39 4.33 18.38 2.94
CA LEU A 39 5.31 17.86 2.00
C LEU A 39 4.91 16.43 1.65
N ASP A 40 4.58 16.19 0.37
CA ASP A 40 4.36 14.84 -0.13
C ASP A 40 5.70 14.07 -0.10
N PRO A 41 5.82 13.03 0.75
CA PRO A 41 7.07 12.26 0.88
C PRO A 41 7.39 11.44 -0.38
N MET A 42 6.42 11.27 -1.29
CA MET A 42 6.63 10.54 -2.53
C MET A 42 6.90 11.48 -3.71
N LYS A 43 6.90 12.80 -3.51
CA LYS A 43 7.06 13.79 -4.59
C LYS A 43 8.36 13.60 -5.37
N TYR A 44 9.45 13.34 -4.66
CA TYR A 44 10.77 13.13 -5.24
C TYR A 44 11.28 11.74 -4.89
N ASN A 45 11.67 11.01 -5.93
CA ASN A 45 12.33 9.72 -5.76
C ASN A 45 13.83 9.95 -5.52
N THR A 46 14.28 9.56 -4.34
CA THR A 46 15.66 9.70 -3.86
C THR A 46 16.55 8.52 -4.24
N TYR A 47 15.97 7.43 -4.75
CA TYR A 47 16.72 6.25 -5.16
C TYR A 47 17.34 6.44 -6.54
N THR A 48 18.44 5.74 -6.82
CA THR A 48 19.15 5.87 -8.10
C THR A 48 18.31 5.33 -9.26
N LYS A 49 18.04 6.19 -10.25
CA LYS A 49 17.31 5.82 -11.49
C LYS A 49 17.97 4.61 -12.16
N GLY A 50 17.14 3.66 -12.59
CA GLY A 50 17.61 2.42 -13.20
C GLY A 50 17.77 1.25 -12.23
N GLN A 51 17.60 1.47 -10.92
CA GLN A 51 17.70 0.43 -9.90
C GLN A 51 16.33 -0.12 -9.49
N CYS A 52 16.32 -1.33 -8.91
CA CYS A 52 15.12 -1.98 -8.39
C CYS A 52 14.39 -1.11 -7.36
N THR A 53 15.14 -0.46 -6.47
CA THR A 53 14.64 0.45 -5.42
C THR A 53 13.91 1.66 -6.00
N HIS A 54 14.49 2.30 -7.02
CA HIS A 54 13.86 3.42 -7.72
C HIS A 54 12.57 2.99 -8.40
N TYR A 55 12.57 1.87 -9.12
CA TYR A 55 11.37 1.37 -9.79
C TYR A 55 10.24 1.05 -8.80
N VAL A 56 10.53 0.34 -7.71
CA VAL A 56 9.52 -0.01 -6.71
C VAL A 56 8.97 1.23 -6.00
N PHE A 57 9.80 2.24 -5.74
CA PHE A 57 9.31 3.52 -5.22
C PHE A 57 8.27 4.16 -6.14
N GLU A 58 8.53 4.16 -7.45
CA GLU A 58 7.59 4.67 -8.46
C GLU A 58 6.28 3.89 -8.47
N LYS A 59 6.34 2.55 -8.44
CA LYS A 59 5.15 1.69 -8.37
C LYS A 59 4.29 1.98 -7.14
N VAL A 60 4.92 2.10 -5.97
CA VAL A 60 4.23 2.46 -4.72
C VAL A 60 3.57 3.83 -4.82
N ARG A 61 4.24 4.80 -5.43
CA ARG A 61 3.72 6.15 -5.64
C ARG A 61 2.52 6.17 -6.58
N GLU A 62 2.60 5.45 -7.69
CA GLU A 62 1.50 5.31 -8.66
C GLU A 62 0.22 4.78 -8.00
N ASP A 63 0.36 3.89 -7.01
CA ASP A 63 -0.76 3.32 -6.26
C ASP A 63 -1.26 4.22 -5.12
N GLY A 64 -0.77 5.46 -5.01
CA GLY A 64 -1.16 6.42 -3.96
C GLY A 64 -0.67 6.02 -2.57
N MET A 65 0.36 5.17 -2.52
CA MET A 65 0.95 4.68 -1.29
C MET A 65 2.30 5.36 -1.04
N LYS A 66 2.84 5.17 0.16
CA LYS A 66 4.16 5.70 0.55
C LYS A 66 5.04 4.64 1.19
N ILE A 67 6.35 4.85 1.03
CA ILE A 67 7.45 4.16 1.71
C ILE A 67 8.46 5.18 2.24
N GLY A 68 9.52 4.73 2.91
CA GLY A 68 10.59 5.63 3.32
C GLY A 68 11.49 6.03 2.15
N GLU A 69 11.92 7.29 2.14
CA GLU A 69 12.80 7.87 1.12
C GLU A 69 14.28 7.44 1.28
N ASN A 70 14.69 6.96 2.46
CA ASN A 70 16.12 6.75 2.77
C ASN A 70 16.42 5.36 3.36
N TRP A 71 15.81 4.31 2.80
CA TRP A 71 16.10 2.93 3.22
C TRP A 71 17.38 2.34 2.62
N ASN A 72 18.07 3.10 1.77
CA ASN A 72 19.31 2.72 1.08
C ASN A 72 19.11 1.50 0.16
N ASP A 73 20.14 0.65 0.04
CA ASP A 73 20.11 -0.57 -0.77
C ASP A 73 18.99 -1.52 -0.36
N ALA A 74 18.51 -2.29 -1.33
CA ALA A 74 17.40 -3.23 -1.17
C ALA A 74 17.58 -4.23 0.00
N LYS A 75 18.81 -4.68 0.29
CA LYS A 75 19.11 -5.57 1.42
C LYS A 75 18.70 -4.99 2.78
N TYR A 76 18.63 -3.67 2.92
CA TYR A 76 18.28 -3.04 4.20
C TYR A 76 16.80 -2.66 4.33
N TRP A 77 16.04 -2.70 3.24
CA TRP A 77 14.66 -2.19 3.19
C TRP A 77 13.76 -2.78 4.27
N ALA A 78 13.77 -4.09 4.48
CA ALA A 78 12.94 -4.71 5.52
C ALA A 78 13.28 -4.18 6.93
N SER A 79 14.57 -4.00 7.23
CA SER A 79 15.02 -3.52 8.54
C SER A 79 14.71 -2.03 8.77
N PHE A 80 14.91 -1.18 7.75
CA PHE A 80 14.58 0.24 7.86
C PHE A 80 13.08 0.49 7.82
N ALA A 81 12.32 -0.33 7.07
CA ALA A 81 10.87 -0.31 7.08
C ALA A 81 10.33 -0.60 8.48
N GLN A 82 10.83 -1.65 9.15
CA GLN A 82 10.47 -1.95 10.54
C GLN A 82 10.82 -0.79 11.50
N LYS A 83 12.02 -0.21 11.37
CA LYS A 83 12.44 0.97 12.16
C LYS A 83 11.59 2.23 11.88
N SER A 84 10.93 2.27 10.72
CA SER A 84 10.02 3.36 10.30
C SER A 84 8.54 3.00 10.53
N ASP A 85 8.29 2.01 11.40
CA ASP A 85 6.97 1.50 11.78
C ASP A 85 6.12 0.95 10.63
N TYR A 86 6.75 0.44 9.57
CA TYR A 86 6.05 -0.28 8.51
C TYR A 86 5.88 -1.74 8.91
N LYS A 87 4.74 -2.32 8.53
CA LYS A 87 4.50 -3.75 8.71
C LYS A 87 5.41 -4.52 7.75
N VAL A 88 6.18 -5.45 8.32
CA VAL A 88 7.04 -6.37 7.58
C VAL A 88 6.81 -7.79 8.08
N ASN A 89 6.44 -8.73 7.19
CA ASN A 89 6.20 -10.12 7.55
C ASN A 89 6.47 -11.09 6.38
N GLN A 90 6.07 -12.36 6.50
CA GLN A 90 6.18 -13.39 5.45
C GLN A 90 4.85 -13.67 4.73
N SER A 91 3.91 -12.73 4.76
CA SER A 91 2.62 -12.88 4.06
C SER A 91 2.58 -11.89 2.90
N PRO A 92 2.60 -12.35 1.64
CA PRO A 92 2.51 -11.44 0.50
C PRO A 92 1.11 -10.85 0.37
N LYS A 93 1.04 -9.60 -0.11
CA LYS A 93 -0.19 -8.93 -0.53
C LYS A 93 0.05 -8.19 -1.83
N VAL A 94 -0.96 -8.11 -2.71
CA VAL A 94 -0.91 -7.21 -3.86
C VAL A 94 -0.61 -5.79 -3.39
N GLY A 95 0.31 -5.14 -4.08
CA GLY A 95 0.85 -3.83 -3.76
C GLY A 95 1.81 -3.75 -2.57
N SER A 96 2.18 -4.90 -1.98
CA SER A 96 3.31 -4.97 -1.06
C SER A 96 4.62 -5.21 -1.82
N ILE A 97 5.73 -4.95 -1.16
CA ILE A 97 7.06 -5.05 -1.73
C ILE A 97 7.70 -6.35 -1.27
N LEU A 98 8.11 -7.19 -2.21
CA LEU A 98 8.96 -8.35 -1.98
C LEU A 98 10.39 -7.85 -1.78
N GLN A 99 11.08 -8.34 -0.74
CA GLN A 99 12.47 -7.99 -0.44
C GLN A 99 13.31 -9.23 -0.13
N THR A 100 14.53 -9.26 -0.65
CA THR A 100 15.59 -10.22 -0.30
C THR A 100 16.91 -9.52 -0.02
N THR A 101 17.72 -10.14 0.84
CA THR A 101 19.12 -9.77 1.09
C THR A 101 20.10 -10.48 0.17
N GLU A 102 19.63 -11.38 -0.70
CA GLU A 102 20.48 -12.09 -1.66
C GLU A 102 21.08 -11.14 -2.70
N GLY A 103 22.35 -11.37 -3.03
CA GLY A 103 23.15 -10.48 -3.88
C GLY A 103 23.83 -9.34 -3.11
N GLU A 104 24.77 -8.66 -3.74
CA GLU A 104 25.61 -7.63 -3.10
C GLU A 104 24.79 -6.47 -2.50
N TYR A 105 23.72 -6.07 -3.19
CA TYR A 105 22.85 -4.95 -2.80
C TYR A 105 21.47 -5.41 -2.29
N GLY A 106 21.21 -6.72 -2.26
CA GLY A 106 19.85 -7.24 -2.11
C GLY A 106 18.98 -6.96 -3.33
N HIS A 107 17.70 -7.30 -3.24
CA HIS A 107 16.75 -7.00 -4.33
C HIS A 107 15.34 -6.74 -3.80
N VAL A 108 14.60 -5.88 -4.51
CA VAL A 108 13.19 -5.57 -4.24
C VAL A 108 12.35 -5.62 -5.50
N ALA A 109 11.11 -6.08 -5.35
CA ALA A 109 10.14 -6.17 -6.43
C ALA A 109 8.74 -5.75 -5.93
N TYR A 110 7.91 -5.25 -6.84
CA TYR A 110 6.52 -4.90 -6.55
C TYR A 110 5.60 -6.09 -6.83
N ILE A 111 4.68 -6.41 -5.93
CA ILE A 111 3.73 -7.51 -6.15
C ILE A 111 2.52 -6.97 -6.92
N GLU A 112 2.48 -7.30 -8.21
CA GLU A 112 1.39 -6.95 -9.12
C GLU A 112 0.17 -7.84 -8.88
N GLN A 113 0.39 -9.14 -8.66
CA GLN A 113 -0.69 -10.11 -8.49
C GLN A 113 -0.30 -11.24 -7.53
N ARG A 114 -1.31 -11.80 -6.87
CA ARG A 114 -1.23 -13.09 -6.18
C ARG A 114 -2.22 -14.06 -6.82
N ASN A 115 -1.70 -15.18 -7.31
CA ASN A 115 -2.46 -16.23 -7.98
C ASN A 115 -3.12 -17.17 -6.97
N ASP A 116 -4.19 -17.85 -7.40
CA ASP A 116 -4.94 -18.81 -6.57
C ASP A 116 -4.08 -20.00 -6.11
N ASN A 117 -3.11 -20.40 -6.92
CA ASN A 117 -2.14 -21.45 -6.58
C ASN A 117 -1.10 -21.00 -5.55
N GLY A 118 -1.12 -19.74 -5.12
CA GLY A 118 -0.21 -19.15 -4.15
C GLY A 118 1.07 -18.55 -4.74
N SER A 119 1.28 -18.61 -6.05
CA SER A 119 2.38 -17.89 -6.71
C SER A 119 2.12 -16.38 -6.76
N LEU A 120 3.18 -15.61 -6.99
CA LEU A 120 3.10 -14.16 -7.13
C LEU A 120 3.60 -13.75 -8.50
N GLU A 121 2.94 -12.75 -9.11
CA GLU A 121 3.51 -12.01 -10.22
C GLU A 121 4.12 -10.73 -9.67
N VAL A 122 5.39 -10.52 -9.97
CA VAL A 122 6.12 -9.33 -9.53
C VAL A 122 6.70 -8.59 -10.71
N SER A 123 6.73 -7.26 -10.59
CA SER A 123 7.43 -6.36 -11.50
C SER A 123 8.64 -5.74 -10.79
N GLU A 124 9.74 -5.59 -11.52
CA GLU A 124 10.99 -5.10 -10.97
C GLU A 124 11.87 -4.49 -12.06
N MET A 125 12.94 -3.80 -11.66
CA MET A 125 13.92 -3.23 -12.58
C MET A 125 15.32 -3.70 -12.23
N ASN A 126 16.16 -3.86 -13.25
CA ASN A 126 17.57 -4.23 -13.10
C ASN A 126 17.80 -5.58 -12.41
N TYR A 127 16.86 -6.51 -12.61
CA TYR A 127 17.04 -7.90 -12.18
C TYR A 127 17.87 -8.68 -13.21
N ASN A 128 17.49 -8.61 -14.49
CA ASN A 128 18.19 -9.31 -15.57
C ASN A 128 19.36 -8.50 -16.16
N LYS A 129 19.15 -7.21 -16.44
CA LYS A 129 20.17 -6.29 -16.97
C LYS A 129 19.89 -4.84 -16.58
N PRO A 130 20.91 -3.96 -16.62
CA PRO A 130 20.77 -2.53 -16.32
C PRO A 130 19.58 -1.87 -17.02
N PHE A 131 18.78 -1.13 -16.26
CA PHE A 131 17.62 -0.35 -16.72
C PHE A 131 16.45 -1.16 -17.32
N GLU A 132 16.51 -2.48 -17.32
CA GLU A 132 15.39 -3.30 -17.81
C GLU A 132 14.31 -3.44 -16.75
N ILE A 133 13.06 -3.16 -17.12
CA ILE A 133 11.88 -3.59 -16.37
C ILE A 133 11.56 -5.03 -16.79
N SER A 134 11.40 -5.91 -15.81
CA SER A 134 11.03 -7.31 -16.03
C SER A 134 9.88 -7.71 -15.12
N ASN A 135 9.13 -8.70 -15.57
CA ASN A 135 8.15 -9.41 -14.75
C ASN A 135 8.64 -10.83 -14.51
N ARG A 136 8.43 -11.37 -13.31
CA ARG A 136 8.70 -12.77 -13.01
C ARG A 136 7.61 -13.36 -12.11
N ILE A 137 7.52 -14.69 -12.16
CA ILE A 137 6.67 -15.47 -11.27
C ILE A 137 7.53 -15.94 -10.10
N ILE A 138 7.06 -15.68 -8.89
CA ILE A 138 7.55 -16.30 -7.66
C ILE A 138 6.68 -17.50 -7.39
N THR A 139 7.26 -18.70 -7.43
CA THR A 139 6.52 -19.92 -7.12
C THR A 139 6.07 -19.91 -5.66
N LYS A 140 5.01 -20.68 -5.35
CA LYS A 140 4.50 -20.80 -3.98
C LYS A 140 5.59 -21.20 -2.98
N ASP A 141 6.53 -22.04 -3.39
CA ASP A 141 7.58 -22.53 -2.50
C ASP A 141 8.65 -21.47 -2.21
N GLU A 142 8.90 -20.56 -3.15
CA GLU A 142 9.85 -19.45 -3.00
C GLU A 142 9.28 -18.28 -2.18
N VAL A 143 7.96 -18.14 -2.08
CA VAL A 143 7.30 -17.06 -1.31
C VAL A 143 7.83 -16.94 0.13
N LYS A 144 8.17 -18.06 0.75
CA LYS A 144 8.66 -18.09 2.14
C LYS A 144 10.07 -17.52 2.31
N ASP A 145 10.83 -17.39 1.23
CA ASP A 145 12.24 -16.97 1.24
C ASP A 145 12.37 -15.44 1.26
N TYR A 146 11.26 -14.72 1.12
CA TYR A 146 11.22 -13.27 1.07
C TYR A 146 10.59 -12.62 2.31
N LYS A 147 10.89 -11.34 2.49
CA LYS A 147 10.14 -10.45 3.37
C LYS A 147 9.20 -9.58 2.55
N TYR A 148 8.05 -9.26 3.14
CA TYR A 148 7.03 -8.43 2.51
C TYR A 148 6.83 -7.16 3.31
N ILE A 149 7.15 -6.02 2.69
CA ILE A 149 6.99 -4.69 3.28
C ILE A 149 5.67 -4.11 2.77
N TYR A 150 4.83 -3.63 3.69
CA TYR A 150 3.51 -3.10 3.37
C TYR A 150 3.56 -1.58 3.33
N PRO A 151 3.47 -0.95 2.15
CA PRO A 151 3.35 0.50 2.05
C PRO A 151 2.17 1.04 2.87
N LYS A 152 2.29 2.29 3.31
CA LYS A 152 1.24 3.01 4.04
C LYS A 152 0.48 3.90 3.06
N LYS A 153 -0.79 4.25 3.36
CA LYS A 153 -1.51 5.24 2.56
C LYS A 153 -0.74 6.56 2.55
N ASN A 154 -0.57 7.16 1.38
CA ASN A 154 -0.08 8.52 1.29
C ASN A 154 -1.26 9.48 1.50
N ALA A 155 -1.20 10.32 2.53
CA ALA A 155 -2.28 11.26 2.85
C ALA A 155 -2.18 12.58 2.04
N SER A 156 -1.14 12.71 1.21
CA SER A 156 -0.86 13.91 0.41
C SER A 156 -1.44 13.84 -1.01
N VAL A 157 -2.08 12.71 -1.35
CA VAL A 157 -2.63 12.39 -2.68
C VAL A 157 -4.08 11.92 -2.57
#